data_AF-X1JYS2-F1
#
_entry.id   AF-X1JYS2-F1
#
_cell.length_a   1.000
_cell.length_b   1.000
_cell.length_c   1.000
_cell.angle_alpha   90.00
_cell.angle_beta   90.00
_cell.angle_gamma   90.00
#
_symmetry.space_group_name_H-M   'P 1'
#
loop_
_entity.id
_entity.type
_entity.pdbx_description
1 polymer ?
#
loop_
_entity_poly.entity_id
_entity_poly.type
_entity_poly.pdbx_seq_one_letter_code
_entity_poly.pdbx_strand_id
1 'polypeptide(L)'
;MSWLHDHQAQLDGYQLYAEIAYRFRPQVLPDDRDDIEMEIVLKLKTEADKKDQVTLGFLYAVARNIVRTYWRKKYRERRRFCRLYEGSKGEWIADGRKLVAPAPDIEARIDARAILKTLPKRMVKAGIIRDGGGKLNNADKLYLCRQRHRISKFNHSDAERIERMRQLYVDEGLPCDEVAKIVEMARSTVQRQLNKLG
;
A
#
# COMPACT_ATOMS: atom_id res chain seq x y z
N MET A 1 -2.98 -23.51 25.05
CA MET A 1 -1.72 -24.02 25.65
C MET A 1 -0.79 -22.82 25.86
N SER A 2 0.13 -22.84 26.83
CA SER A 2 1.17 -21.80 26.97
C SER A 2 2.52 -22.42 26.64
N TRP A 3 3.16 -21.91 25.59
CA TRP A 3 4.45 -22.45 25.16
C TRP A 3 5.53 -22.30 26.24
N LEU A 4 5.55 -21.16 26.94
CA LEU A 4 6.50 -20.86 28.02
C LEU A 4 6.33 -21.81 29.20
N HIS A 5 5.08 -22.10 29.58
CA HIS A 5 4.78 -23.05 30.65
C HIS A 5 5.18 -24.48 30.29
N ASP A 6 4.90 -24.90 29.05
CA ASP A 6 5.17 -26.27 28.59
C ASP A 6 6.67 -26.55 28.47
N HIS A 7 7.50 -25.52 28.25
CA HIS A 7 8.95 -25.63 28.10
C HIS A 7 9.74 -25.14 29.33
N GLN A 8 9.12 -25.06 30.51
CA GLN A 8 9.77 -24.57 31.74
C GLN A 8 11.07 -25.30 32.08
N ALA A 9 11.17 -26.60 31.79
CA ALA A 9 12.39 -27.38 32.04
C ALA A 9 13.61 -26.88 31.23
N GLN A 10 13.40 -26.20 30.11
CA GLN A 10 14.45 -25.62 29.26
C GLN A 10 14.86 -24.21 29.72
N LEU A 11 14.08 -23.59 30.61
CA LEU A 11 14.29 -22.24 31.10
C LEU A 11 15.23 -22.24 32.31
N ASP A 12 16.53 -22.26 32.04
CA ASP A 12 17.63 -22.29 33.02
C ASP A 12 17.55 -21.13 34.05
N GLY A 13 16.92 -21.38 35.20
CA GLY A 13 16.70 -20.40 36.27
C GLY A 13 15.43 -19.54 36.18
N TYR A 14 14.66 -19.60 35.08
CA TYR A 14 13.43 -18.78 34.90
C TYR A 14 12.13 -19.52 35.18
N GLN A 15 12.20 -20.78 35.61
CA GLN A 15 11.04 -21.64 35.92
C GLN A 15 10.03 -20.95 36.83
N LEU A 16 10.50 -20.36 37.93
CA LEU A 16 9.65 -19.69 38.92
C LEU A 16 8.92 -18.47 38.32
N TYR A 17 9.58 -17.72 37.44
CA TYR A 17 8.94 -16.57 36.79
C TYR A 17 7.90 -17.00 35.77
N ALA A 18 8.17 -18.06 35.01
CA ALA A 18 7.22 -18.63 34.06
C ALA A 18 5.97 -19.18 34.78
N GLU A 19 6.13 -19.84 35.93
CA GLU A 19 5.01 -20.32 36.74
C GLU A 19 4.14 -19.15 37.24
N ILE A 20 4.77 -18.09 37.76
CA ILE A 20 4.05 -16.89 38.20
C ILE A 20 3.30 -16.27 37.01
N ALA A 21 3.96 -16.09 35.88
CA ALA A 21 3.35 -15.48 34.69
C ALA A 21 2.15 -16.29 34.18
N TYR A 22 2.26 -17.61 34.15
CA TYR A 22 1.18 -18.52 33.74
C TYR A 22 -0.08 -18.35 34.58
N ARG A 23 0.05 -18.13 35.90
CA ARG A 23 -1.11 -17.88 36.79
C ARG A 23 -1.84 -16.58 36.48
N PHE A 24 -1.17 -15.58 35.92
CA PHE A 24 -1.77 -14.29 35.55
C PHE A 24 -2.30 -14.27 34.11
N ARG A 25 -1.84 -15.17 33.24
CA ARG A 25 -2.28 -15.33 31.85
C ARG A 25 -3.82 -15.34 31.64
N PRO A 26 -4.65 -16.07 32.41
CA PRO A 26 -6.09 -16.07 32.18
C PRO A 26 -6.78 -14.73 32.51
N GLN A 27 -6.09 -13.79 33.16
CA GLN A 27 -6.63 -12.48 33.54
C GLN A 27 -6.56 -11.44 32.40
N VAL A 28 -5.99 -11.78 31.24
CA VAL A 28 -5.91 -10.91 30.07
C VAL A 28 -6.65 -11.50 28.86
N LEU A 29 -6.80 -10.70 27.79
CA LEU A 29 -7.52 -11.16 26.59
C LEU A 29 -6.76 -12.32 25.93
N PRO A 30 -7.47 -13.32 25.36
CA PRO A 30 -6.86 -14.50 24.75
C PRO A 30 -5.72 -14.18 23.78
N ASP A 31 -5.88 -13.16 22.94
CA ASP A 31 -4.92 -12.78 21.91
C ASP A 31 -3.62 -12.19 22.48
N ASP A 32 -3.71 -11.52 23.64
CA ASP A 32 -2.57 -10.85 24.28
C ASP A 32 -1.92 -11.71 25.38
N ARG A 33 -2.34 -12.98 25.53
CA ARG A 33 -1.93 -13.85 26.64
C ARG A 33 -0.45 -14.12 26.67
N ASP A 34 0.11 -14.49 25.52
CA ASP A 34 1.49 -14.93 25.42
C ASP A 34 2.45 -13.72 25.51
N ASP A 35 2.04 -12.57 24.98
CA ASP A 35 2.76 -11.29 25.13
C ASP A 35 2.83 -10.84 26.60
N ILE A 36 1.72 -10.91 27.32
CA ILE A 36 1.68 -10.55 28.75
C ILE A 36 2.48 -11.53 29.60
N GLU A 37 2.42 -12.82 29.27
CA GLU A 37 3.22 -13.84 29.94
C GLU A 37 4.71 -13.53 29.82
N MET A 38 5.19 -13.21 28.61
CA MET A 38 6.56 -12.79 28.36
C MET A 38 6.90 -11.47 29.06
N GLU A 39 6.02 -10.46 29.02
CA GLU A 39 6.22 -9.17 29.68
C GLU A 39 6.40 -9.34 31.20
N ILE A 40 5.63 -10.24 31.81
CA ILE A 40 5.76 -10.58 33.23
C ILE A 40 7.13 -11.19 33.49
N VAL A 41 7.53 -12.23 32.75
CA VAL A 41 8.83 -12.90 32.97
C VAL A 41 10.00 -11.90 32.87
N LEU A 42 10.03 -11.08 31.83
CA LEU A 42 11.10 -10.09 31.62
C LEU A 42 11.17 -9.04 32.74
N LYS A 43 10.01 -8.57 33.22
CA LYS A 43 9.96 -7.60 34.32
C LYS A 43 10.33 -8.22 35.66
N LEU A 44 9.91 -9.47 35.91
CA LEU A 44 10.30 -10.18 37.12
C LEU A 44 11.82 -10.38 37.18
N LYS A 45 12.45 -10.77 36.06
CA LYS A 45 13.91 -10.82 35.93
C LYS A 45 14.54 -9.46 36.24
N THR A 46 14.09 -8.42 35.55
CA THR A 46 14.65 -7.07 35.68
C THR A 46 14.56 -6.53 37.11
N GLU A 47 13.48 -6.83 37.82
CA GLU A 47 13.28 -6.41 39.21
C GLU A 47 14.01 -7.31 40.22
N ALA A 48 14.25 -8.57 39.87
CA ALA A 48 15.07 -9.47 40.66
C ALA A 48 16.56 -9.10 40.57
N ASP A 49 17.06 -8.80 39.37
CA ASP A 49 18.46 -8.39 39.15
C ASP A 49 18.84 -7.10 39.89
N LYS A 50 17.85 -6.25 40.21
CA LYS A 50 18.06 -4.99 40.94
C LYS A 50 18.09 -5.15 42.46
N LYS A 51 17.70 -6.30 43.00
CA LYS A 51 17.47 -6.49 44.44
C LYS A 51 18.22 -7.69 44.98
N ASP A 52 18.94 -7.47 46.07
CA ASP A 52 19.69 -8.55 46.75
C ASP A 52 18.76 -9.61 47.37
N GLN A 53 17.54 -9.21 47.76
CA GLN A 53 16.52 -10.12 48.31
C GLN A 53 15.17 -9.92 47.64
N VAL A 54 14.67 -11.00 47.05
CA VAL A 54 13.42 -11.03 46.30
C VAL A 54 12.46 -12.00 46.99
N THR A 55 11.42 -11.47 47.62
CA THR A 55 10.37 -12.30 48.21
C THR A 55 9.34 -12.70 47.14
N LEU A 56 8.74 -13.88 47.29
CA LEU A 56 7.70 -14.35 46.38
C LEU A 56 6.52 -13.36 46.31
N GLY A 57 6.11 -12.80 47.46
CA GLY A 57 5.05 -11.79 47.53
C GLY A 57 5.35 -10.53 46.69
N PHE A 58 6.61 -10.10 46.64
CA PHE A 58 7.05 -8.99 45.78
C PHE A 58 6.88 -9.33 44.29
N LEU A 59 7.29 -10.53 43.86
CA LEU A 59 7.14 -10.98 42.47
C LEU A 59 5.66 -11.03 42.04
N TYR A 60 4.78 -11.56 42.90
CA TYR A 60 3.33 -11.53 42.64
C TYR A 60 2.77 -10.12 42.55
N ALA A 61 3.27 -9.17 43.36
CA ALA A 61 2.86 -7.77 43.29
C ALA A 61 3.29 -7.11 41.98
N VAL A 62 4.49 -7.41 41.48
CA VAL A 62 4.98 -6.95 40.17
C VAL A 62 4.10 -7.49 39.05
N ALA A 63 3.84 -8.81 39.02
CA ALA A 63 2.99 -9.44 38.01
C ALA A 63 1.56 -8.85 38.01
N ARG A 64 0.95 -8.67 39.19
CA ARG A 64 -0.36 -8.04 39.34
C ARG A 64 -0.38 -6.59 38.83
N ASN A 65 0.69 -5.83 39.04
CA ASN A 65 0.80 -4.48 38.51
C ASN A 65 0.84 -4.45 36.98
N ILE A 66 1.50 -5.43 36.34
CA ILE A 66 1.55 -5.54 34.88
C ILE A 66 0.15 -5.76 34.32
N VAL A 67 -0.59 -6.75 34.83
CA VAL A 67 -1.99 -7.00 34.43
C VAL A 67 -2.87 -5.76 34.65
N ARG A 68 -2.70 -5.06 35.77
CA ARG A 68 -3.42 -3.80 36.04
C ARG A 68 -3.09 -2.72 35.01
N THR A 69 -1.81 -2.59 34.62
CA THR A 69 -1.40 -1.62 33.59
C THR A 69 -1.93 -1.99 32.21
N TYR A 70 -1.96 -3.28 31.87
CA TYR A 70 -2.58 -3.81 30.66
C TYR A 70 -4.06 -3.41 30.57
N TRP A 71 -4.84 -3.69 31.62
CA TRP A 71 -6.26 -3.30 31.64
C TRP A 71 -6.45 -1.79 31.58
N ARG A 72 -5.62 -1.00 32.25
CA ARG A 72 -5.66 0.47 32.13
C ARG A 72 -5.43 0.94 30.70
N LYS A 73 -4.49 0.33 29.96
CA LYS A 73 -4.26 0.63 28.53
C LYS A 73 -5.47 0.22 27.69
N LYS A 74 -5.97 -1.01 27.84
CA LYS A 74 -7.16 -1.50 27.11
C LYS A 74 -8.42 -0.68 27.40
N TYR A 75 -8.66 -0.25 28.63
CA TYR A 75 -9.79 0.64 28.94
C TYR A 75 -9.63 2.02 28.31
N ARG A 76 -8.41 2.56 28.22
CA ARG A 76 -8.16 3.82 27.49
C ARG A 76 -8.38 3.66 25.99
N GLU A 77 -7.92 2.56 25.41
CA GLU A 77 -8.18 2.23 23.99
C GLU A 77 -9.68 2.08 23.75
N ARG A 78 -10.38 1.28 24.56
CA ARG A 78 -11.83 1.18 24.51
C ARG A 78 -12.49 2.55 24.60
N ARG A 79 -12.10 3.42 25.53
CA ARG A 79 -12.65 4.79 25.60
C ARG A 79 -12.36 5.65 24.37
N ARG A 80 -11.24 5.45 23.68
CA ARG A 80 -10.94 6.11 22.40
C ARG A 80 -11.85 5.58 21.28
N PHE A 81 -12.09 4.28 21.24
CA PHE A 81 -12.90 3.63 20.20
C PHE A 81 -14.41 3.64 20.48
N CYS A 82 -14.87 3.71 21.73
CA CYS A 82 -16.28 3.86 22.11
C CYS A 82 -16.91 5.17 21.58
N ARG A 83 -16.07 6.07 21.06
CA ARG A 83 -16.51 7.31 20.42
C ARG A 83 -16.82 7.13 18.94
N LEU A 84 -16.50 5.97 18.36
CA LEU A 84 -16.78 5.60 16.98
C LEU A 84 -18.05 4.74 16.92
N TYR A 85 -19.11 5.27 16.35
CA TYR A 85 -20.30 4.48 16.00
C TYR A 85 -20.60 4.61 14.52
N GLU A 86 -21.18 3.54 13.95
CA GLU A 86 -21.63 3.50 12.58
C GLU A 86 -22.94 4.29 12.45
N GLY A 87 -22.88 5.40 11.72
CA GLY A 87 -24.05 6.20 11.39
C GLY A 87 -24.91 5.53 10.31
N SER A 88 -26.13 6.00 10.15
CA SER A 88 -27.14 5.47 9.21
C SER A 88 -26.76 5.45 7.72
N LYS A 89 -25.58 5.96 7.36
CA LYS A 89 -25.05 6.02 5.99
C LYS A 89 -23.65 5.36 5.86
N GLY A 90 -23.25 4.51 6.80
CA GLY A 90 -21.91 3.88 6.81
C GLY A 90 -20.79 4.84 7.22
N GLU A 91 -21.12 5.88 8.00
CA GLU A 91 -20.17 6.89 8.46
C GLU A 91 -19.63 6.50 9.84
N TRP A 92 -18.32 6.59 10.07
CA TRP A 92 -17.75 6.47 11.41
C TRP A 92 -17.75 7.84 12.07
N ILE A 93 -18.61 8.04 13.08
CA ILE A 93 -18.73 9.33 13.78
C ILE A 93 -17.88 9.29 15.02
N ALA A 94 -16.96 10.25 15.22
CA ALA A 94 -16.12 10.40 16.40
C ALA A 94 -16.40 11.71 17.13
N ASP A 95 -16.94 11.70 18.36
CA ASP A 95 -17.16 12.91 19.19
C ASP A 95 -17.79 14.10 18.42
N GLY A 96 -18.84 13.85 17.63
CA GLY A 96 -19.51 14.90 16.85
C GLY A 96 -18.70 15.46 15.67
N ARG A 97 -17.50 14.95 15.40
CA ARG A 97 -16.75 15.18 14.16
C ARG A 97 -16.96 14.00 13.23
N LYS A 98 -17.51 14.31 12.07
CA LYS A 98 -17.67 13.40 10.94
C LYS A 98 -16.28 13.02 10.42
N LEU A 99 -15.78 11.82 10.74
CA LEU A 99 -14.64 11.26 10.03
C LEU A 99 -15.18 10.89 8.65
N VAL A 100 -15.00 11.87 7.75
CA VAL A 100 -15.19 11.84 6.30
C VAL A 100 -15.55 10.45 5.80
N ALA A 101 -16.83 10.24 5.46
CA ALA A 101 -17.22 9.14 4.59
C ALA A 101 -16.28 9.15 3.38
N PRO A 102 -15.70 8.01 2.97
CA PRO A 102 -14.96 7.98 1.73
C PRO A 102 -15.94 8.40 0.64
N ALA A 103 -15.79 9.63 0.15
CA ALA A 103 -16.45 10.00 -1.09
C ALA A 103 -15.96 8.98 -2.12
N PRO A 104 -16.84 8.43 -2.99
CA PRO A 104 -16.54 7.29 -3.86
C PRO A 104 -15.40 7.53 -4.89
N ASP A 105 -14.71 8.66 -4.80
CA ASP A 105 -13.80 9.21 -5.80
C ASP A 105 -12.52 9.82 -5.18
N ILE A 106 -12.20 9.53 -3.91
CA ILE A 106 -10.97 10.08 -3.29
C ILE A 106 -9.72 9.55 -3.99
N GLU A 107 -9.67 8.25 -4.28
CA GLU A 107 -8.53 7.62 -4.96
C GLU A 107 -8.32 8.20 -6.36
N ALA A 108 -9.37 8.21 -7.19
CA ALA A 108 -9.31 8.78 -8.53
C ALA A 108 -8.97 10.29 -8.52
N ARG A 109 -9.40 11.05 -7.50
CA ARG A 109 -8.95 12.44 -7.32
C ARG A 109 -7.47 12.56 -6.94
N ILE A 110 -6.95 11.67 -6.09
CA ILE A 110 -5.53 11.64 -5.73
C ILE A 110 -4.69 11.29 -6.95
N ASP A 111 -5.09 10.27 -7.70
CA ASP A 111 -4.42 9.83 -8.91
C ASP A 111 -4.44 10.91 -9.99
N ALA A 112 -5.60 11.54 -10.23
CA ALA A 112 -5.70 12.67 -11.14
C ALA A 112 -4.77 13.81 -10.72
N ARG A 113 -4.67 14.11 -9.42
CA ARG A 113 -3.77 15.16 -8.91
C ARG A 113 -2.30 14.78 -9.08
N ALA A 114 -1.95 13.51 -8.88
CA ALA A 114 -0.59 13.00 -9.09
C ALA A 114 -0.21 13.09 -10.58
N ILE A 115 -1.10 12.65 -11.49
CA ILE A 115 -0.91 12.75 -12.94
C ILE A 115 -0.76 14.22 -13.36
N LEU A 116 -1.64 15.12 -12.91
CA LEU A 116 -1.55 16.53 -13.28
C LEU A 116 -0.24 17.19 -12.83
N LYS A 117 0.40 16.71 -11.76
CA LYS A 117 1.71 17.20 -11.30
C LYS A 117 2.87 16.78 -12.19
N THR A 118 2.80 15.63 -12.87
CA THR A 118 3.86 15.17 -13.79
C THR A 118 3.81 15.91 -15.13
N LEU A 119 2.67 16.54 -15.44
CA LEU A 119 2.45 17.20 -16.71
C LEU A 119 3.03 18.63 -16.76
N PRO A 120 3.47 19.11 -17.94
CA PRO A 120 3.90 20.48 -18.10
C PRO A 120 2.79 21.48 -17.74
N LYS A 121 3.13 22.52 -16.96
CA LYS A 121 2.17 23.56 -16.48
C LYS A 121 1.32 24.16 -17.60
N ARG A 122 1.91 24.36 -18.79
CA ARG A 122 1.21 24.90 -19.97
C ARG A 122 0.11 23.96 -20.48
N MET A 123 0.33 22.65 -20.39
CA MET A 123 -0.66 21.64 -20.79
C MET A 123 -1.83 21.60 -19.80
N VAL A 124 -1.54 21.66 -18.51
CA VAL A 124 -2.57 21.70 -17.44
C VAL A 124 -3.45 22.94 -17.61
N LYS A 125 -2.85 24.12 -17.84
CA LYS A 125 -3.61 25.36 -18.11
C LYS A 125 -4.54 25.23 -19.31
N ALA A 126 -4.06 24.66 -20.41
CA ALA A 126 -4.89 24.42 -21.59
C ALA A 126 -6.04 23.43 -21.29
N GLY A 127 -5.81 22.42 -20.46
CA GLY A 127 -6.85 21.50 -19.97
C GLY A 127 -7.95 22.23 -19.20
N ILE A 128 -7.58 23.05 -18.22
CA ILE A 128 -8.54 23.83 -17.41
C ILE A 128 -9.40 24.75 -18.28
N ILE A 129 -8.81 25.41 -19.28
CA ILE A 129 -9.55 26.28 -20.20
C ILE A 129 -10.59 25.47 -20.99
N ARG A 130 -10.25 24.27 -21.46
CA ARG A 130 -11.21 23.42 -22.20
C ARG A 130 -12.29 22.85 -21.31
N ASP A 131 -11.95 22.46 -20.09
CA ASP A 131 -12.90 21.95 -19.09
C ASP A 131 -13.95 23.01 -18.75
N GLY A 132 -13.53 24.26 -18.62
CA GLY A 132 -14.44 25.41 -18.48
C GLY A 132 -15.16 25.84 -19.78
N GLY A 133 -15.09 25.06 -20.86
CA GLY A 133 -15.73 25.36 -22.15
C GLY A 133 -15.08 26.48 -22.98
N GLY A 134 -13.93 27.00 -22.54
CA GLY A 134 -13.21 28.08 -23.20
C GLY A 134 -12.50 27.67 -24.49
N LYS A 135 -12.39 28.60 -25.44
CA LYS A 135 -11.64 28.40 -26.68
C LYS A 135 -10.14 28.61 -26.43
N LEU A 136 -9.33 27.62 -26.82
CA LEU A 136 -7.86 27.74 -26.78
C LEU A 136 -7.34 28.73 -27.81
N ASN A 137 -6.29 29.48 -27.43
CA ASN A 137 -5.52 30.30 -28.35
C ASN A 137 -4.76 29.42 -29.37
N ASN A 138 -4.45 29.96 -30.55
CA ASN A 138 -3.72 29.28 -31.61
C ASN A 138 -2.36 28.76 -31.14
N ALA A 139 -1.65 29.53 -30.30
CA ALA A 139 -0.37 29.12 -29.72
C ALA A 139 -0.49 27.85 -28.85
N ASP A 140 -1.58 27.71 -28.09
CA ASP A 140 -1.80 26.54 -27.24
C ASP A 140 -2.32 25.33 -28.03
N LYS A 141 -3.12 25.57 -29.08
CA LYS A 141 -3.48 24.53 -30.06
C LYS A 141 -2.23 23.93 -30.72
N LEU A 142 -1.32 24.79 -31.22
CA LEU A 142 -0.06 24.37 -31.83
C LEU A 142 0.85 23.66 -30.81
N TYR A 143 0.88 24.12 -29.56
CA TYR A 143 1.61 23.45 -28.48
C TYR A 143 1.09 22.03 -28.24
N LEU A 144 -0.23 21.85 -28.07
CA LEU A 144 -0.82 20.53 -27.86
C LEU A 144 -0.64 19.61 -29.07
N CYS A 145 -0.75 20.14 -30.29
CA CYS A 145 -0.47 19.40 -31.52
C CYS A 145 0.97 18.86 -31.55
N ARG A 146 1.96 19.69 -31.20
CA ARG A 146 3.36 19.26 -31.11
C ARG A 146 3.58 18.20 -30.02
N GLN A 147 2.94 18.35 -28.86
CA GLN A 147 3.03 17.33 -27.80
C GLN A 147 2.42 16.00 -28.22
N ARG A 148 1.25 16.04 -28.88
CA ARG A 148 0.65 14.83 -29.48
C ARG A 148 1.56 14.19 -30.51
N HIS A 149 2.20 14.98 -31.38
CA HIS A 149 3.16 14.45 -32.34
C HIS A 149 4.42 13.85 -31.70
N ARG A 150 4.89 14.40 -30.57
CA ARG A 150 6.00 13.81 -29.81
C ARG A 150 5.64 12.44 -29.26
N ILE A 151 4.44 12.30 -28.69
CA ILE A 151 3.95 11.02 -28.16
C ILE A 151 3.63 10.06 -29.32
N SER A 152 3.06 10.55 -30.43
CA SER A 152 2.71 9.72 -31.58
C SER A 152 3.93 9.24 -32.36
N LYS A 153 5.06 9.97 -32.34
CA LYS A 153 6.33 9.48 -32.89
C LYS A 153 6.83 8.24 -32.14
N PHE A 154 6.46 8.08 -30.87
CA PHE A 154 6.67 6.85 -30.10
C PHE A 154 5.68 5.75 -30.45
N ASN A 155 4.50 6.10 -30.98
CA ASN A 155 3.47 5.15 -31.42
C ASN A 155 3.61 4.77 -32.91
N HIS A 156 4.65 5.24 -33.61
CA HIS A 156 4.87 4.82 -34.98
C HIS A 156 5.71 3.54 -34.99
N SER A 157 4.96 2.45 -35.12
CA SER A 157 5.33 1.06 -35.34
C SER A 157 5.69 0.25 -34.10
N ASP A 158 4.93 -0.82 -33.85
CA ASP A 158 5.47 -2.04 -33.26
C ASP A 158 6.81 -2.32 -33.95
N ALA A 159 7.92 -2.13 -33.25
CA ALA A 159 9.24 -2.45 -33.76
C ALA A 159 9.28 -3.90 -34.27
N GLU A 160 8.55 -4.79 -33.59
CA GLU A 160 8.31 -6.18 -34.00
C GLU A 160 7.58 -6.31 -35.34
N ARG A 161 6.59 -5.45 -35.62
CA ARG A 161 5.92 -5.47 -36.92
C ARG A 161 6.82 -4.95 -38.03
N ILE A 162 7.67 -3.97 -37.78
CA ILE A 162 8.67 -3.52 -38.78
C ILE A 162 9.68 -4.63 -39.04
N GLU A 163 10.18 -5.29 -38.00
CA GLU A 163 11.13 -6.38 -38.17
C GLU A 163 10.50 -7.57 -38.92
N ARG A 164 9.24 -7.88 -38.62
CA ARG A 164 8.48 -8.90 -39.36
C ARG A 164 8.27 -8.52 -40.84
N MET A 165 7.98 -7.27 -41.15
CA MET A 165 7.92 -6.81 -42.55
C MET A 165 9.27 -6.95 -43.25
N ARG A 166 10.36 -6.64 -42.54
CA ARG A 166 11.72 -6.75 -43.07
C ARG A 166 12.08 -8.21 -43.37
N GLN A 167 11.80 -9.13 -42.45
CA GLN A 167 12.05 -10.57 -42.65
C GLN A 167 11.27 -11.12 -43.85
N LEU A 168 9.97 -10.84 -43.93
CA LEU A 168 9.12 -11.32 -45.03
C LEU A 168 9.55 -10.76 -46.41
N TYR A 169 10.03 -9.52 -46.44
CA TYR A 169 10.40 -8.84 -47.69
C TYR A 169 11.85 -9.12 -48.12
N VAL A 170 12.80 -9.14 -47.17
CA VAL A 170 14.25 -9.28 -47.44
C VAL A 170 14.70 -10.74 -47.37
N ASP A 171 14.24 -11.50 -46.38
CA ASP A 171 14.70 -12.87 -46.16
C ASP A 171 13.86 -13.89 -46.95
N GLU A 172 12.54 -13.69 -47.01
CA GLU A 172 11.61 -14.57 -47.74
C GLU A 172 11.29 -14.10 -49.17
N GLY A 173 11.64 -12.86 -49.53
CA GLY A 173 11.50 -12.32 -50.88
C GLY A 173 10.05 -12.08 -51.34
N LEU A 174 9.10 -11.96 -50.41
CA LEU A 174 7.68 -11.82 -50.74
C LEU A 174 7.38 -10.43 -51.33
N PRO A 175 6.45 -10.33 -52.31
CA PRO A 175 6.02 -9.04 -52.84
C PRO A 175 5.24 -8.24 -51.79
N CYS A 176 5.33 -6.90 -51.85
CA CYS A 176 4.69 -6.00 -50.89
C CYS A 176 3.19 -6.25 -50.67
N ASP A 177 2.49 -6.76 -51.68
CA ASP A 177 1.06 -7.08 -51.59
C ASP A 177 0.76 -8.27 -50.67
N GLU A 178 1.66 -9.25 -50.62
CA GLU A 178 1.54 -10.42 -49.73
C GLU A 178 1.98 -10.07 -48.31
N VAL A 179 3.06 -9.32 -48.16
CA VAL A 179 3.50 -8.78 -46.85
C VAL A 179 2.38 -7.93 -46.22
N ALA A 180 1.70 -7.11 -47.02
CA ALA A 180 0.57 -6.29 -46.57
C ALA A 180 -0.61 -7.13 -46.06
N LYS A 181 -0.91 -8.27 -46.69
CA LYS A 181 -1.94 -9.20 -46.21
C LYS A 181 -1.55 -9.86 -44.90
N ILE A 182 -0.29 -10.30 -44.76
CA ILE A 182 0.22 -11.00 -43.57
C ILE A 182 0.27 -10.07 -42.34
N VAL A 183 0.65 -8.80 -42.55
CA VAL A 183 0.78 -7.82 -41.45
C VAL A 183 -0.52 -7.02 -41.24
N GLU A 184 -1.57 -7.32 -42.02
CA GLU A 184 -2.89 -6.66 -41.98
C GLU A 184 -2.81 -5.14 -42.15
N MET A 185 -2.04 -4.69 -43.15
CA MET A 185 -1.81 -3.27 -43.40
C MET A 185 -2.10 -2.88 -44.85
N ALA A 186 -2.40 -1.61 -45.06
CA ALA A 186 -2.47 -1.07 -46.41
C ALA A 186 -1.10 -1.17 -47.10
N ARG A 187 -1.08 -1.66 -48.34
CA ARG A 187 0.13 -1.77 -49.19
C ARG A 187 0.96 -0.48 -49.20
N SER A 188 0.32 0.67 -49.31
CA SER A 188 0.98 1.98 -49.34
C SER A 188 1.74 2.29 -48.04
N THR A 189 1.25 1.79 -46.91
CA THR A 189 1.92 1.94 -45.61
C THR A 189 3.12 1.00 -45.49
N VAL A 190 2.99 -0.26 -45.94
CA VAL A 190 4.11 -1.22 -45.99
C VAL A 190 5.23 -0.69 -46.88
N GLN A 191 4.90 -0.26 -48.10
CA GLN A 191 5.87 0.34 -49.03
C GLN A 191 6.59 1.55 -48.41
N ARG A 192 5.84 2.45 -47.77
CA ARG A 192 6.43 3.63 -47.11
C ARG A 192 7.36 3.26 -45.96
N GLN A 193 7.11 2.16 -45.23
CA GLN A 193 7.98 1.72 -44.15
C GLN A 193 9.22 0.99 -44.67
N LEU A 194 9.08 0.14 -45.68
CA LEU A 194 10.22 -0.52 -46.34
C LEU A 194 11.16 0.51 -46.99
N ASN A 195 10.62 1.54 -47.68
CA ASN A 195 11.42 2.63 -48.26
C ASN A 195 12.18 3.48 -47.22
N LYS A 196 11.86 3.37 -45.91
CA LYS A 196 12.64 4.03 -44.85
C LYS A 196 13.78 3.14 -44.34
N LEU A 197 13.74 1.84 -44.63
CA LEU A 197 14.77 0.87 -44.25
C LEU A 197 15.88 0.77 -45.32
N GLY A 198 15.61 1.20 -46.56
CA GLY A 198 16.56 1.28 -47.68
C GLY A 198 15.88 1.82 -48.93
#